data_AF-A0AA92NUB7-F1
#
_entry.id   AF-A0AA92NUB7-F1
#
_cell.length_a   1.000
_cell.length_b   1.000
_cell.length_c   1.000
_cell.angle_alpha   90.00
_cell.angle_beta   90.00
_cell.angle_gamma   90.00
#
_symmetry.space_group_name_H-M   'P 1'
#
loop_
_entity.id
_entity.type
_entity.pdbx_description
1 polymer ?
#
loop_
_entity_poly.entity_id
_entity_poly.type
_entity_poly.pdbx_seq_one_letter_code
_entity_poly.pdbx_strand_id
1 'polypeptide(L)'
;MSDLFIGQIESKLATIVRMFAMEGLAREVAVLANSSARVEQTDYDNWNGGIYYYTLFLELPINLYVQIKENTEEIEKKIKDELSSVINSGDSFFERVTISPILSDDKDWRSKANTWLNGSNISNQGRVRSSNIASRNCDGLLFRSQAEIKFYKALKKLGVSFAPLPVFIKGGTTYQRIEPDFVIIKDGIVAVVEVDGDTVHQETPAEAHTRTTMLLHEGVHFERIKASECDTEENALSAAKRIVSIIEKIKNVR
;
A
#
# COMPACT_ATOMS: atom_id res chain seq x y z
N MET A 1 -21.56 38.63 -0.06
CA MET A 1 -20.26 38.83 0.63
C MET A 1 -19.63 37.52 1.07
N SER A 2 -20.39 36.48 1.44
CA SER A 2 -19.88 35.13 1.76
C SER A 2 -19.01 34.48 0.66
N ASP A 3 -19.35 34.69 -0.62
CA ASP A 3 -18.62 34.07 -1.75
C ASP A 3 -17.16 34.51 -1.87
N LEU A 4 -16.78 35.71 -1.40
CA LEU A 4 -15.40 36.19 -1.51
C LEU A 4 -14.49 35.62 -0.40
N PHE A 5 -15.06 35.38 0.79
CA PHE A 5 -14.34 34.83 1.93
C PHE A 5 -14.01 33.35 1.73
N ILE A 6 -14.99 32.57 1.25
CA ILE A 6 -14.83 31.15 0.91
C ILE A 6 -14.14 31.00 -0.47
N GLY A 7 -14.32 31.97 -1.35
CA GLY A 7 -13.70 31.98 -2.68
C GLY A 7 -12.18 31.84 -2.61
N GLN A 8 -11.62 31.09 -3.56
CA GLN A 8 -10.18 30.83 -3.68
C GLN A 8 -9.55 30.13 -2.46
N ILE A 9 -10.32 29.37 -1.69
CA ILE A 9 -9.79 28.63 -0.52
C ILE A 9 -8.55 27.80 -0.87
N GLU A 10 -8.55 27.10 -2.01
CA GLU A 10 -7.38 26.34 -2.48
C GLU A 10 -6.14 27.21 -2.68
N SER A 11 -6.28 28.41 -3.27
CA SER A 11 -5.16 29.35 -3.44
C SER A 11 -4.65 29.89 -2.09
N LYS A 12 -5.56 30.12 -1.14
CA LYS A 12 -5.23 30.55 0.23
C LYS A 12 -4.48 29.45 0.98
N LEU A 13 -4.98 28.21 0.93
CA LEU A 13 -4.31 27.04 1.51
C LEU A 13 -2.95 26.78 0.84
N ALA A 14 -2.85 26.91 -0.48
CA ALA A 14 -1.56 26.80 -1.18
C ALA A 14 -0.54 27.85 -0.73
N THR A 15 -0.99 29.06 -0.37
CA THR A 15 -0.13 30.12 0.17
C THR A 15 0.38 29.73 1.55
N ILE A 16 -0.51 29.30 2.44
CA ILE A 16 -0.17 28.87 3.82
C ILE A 16 0.76 27.65 3.81
N VAL A 17 0.53 26.68 2.91
CA VAL A 17 1.43 25.54 2.71
C VAL A 17 2.84 26.00 2.37
N ARG A 18 2.99 27.01 1.50
CA ARG A 18 4.32 27.56 1.17
C ARG A 18 4.97 28.25 2.36
N MET A 19 4.20 28.97 3.18
CA MET A 19 4.70 29.62 4.39
C MET A 19 5.20 28.57 5.40
N PHE A 20 4.38 27.56 5.72
CA PHE A 20 4.79 26.46 6.60
C PHE A 20 5.99 25.68 6.05
N ALA A 21 6.08 25.47 4.73
CA ALA A 21 7.24 24.84 4.12
C ALA A 21 8.53 25.66 4.31
N MET A 22 8.45 27.00 4.22
CA MET A 22 9.57 27.89 4.48
C MET A 22 9.98 27.92 5.96
N GLU A 23 9.04 27.64 6.87
CA GLU A 23 9.27 27.55 8.32
C GLU A 23 9.72 26.14 8.79
N GLY A 24 9.76 25.15 7.88
CA GLY A 24 10.13 23.77 8.22
C GLY A 24 9.03 22.98 8.95
N LEU A 25 7.79 23.46 8.92
CA LEU A 25 6.62 22.85 9.58
C LEU A 25 6.02 21.73 8.72
N ALA A 26 6.75 20.61 8.64
CA ALA A 26 6.45 19.50 7.74
C ALA A 26 5.10 18.79 8.02
N ARG A 27 4.62 18.78 9.27
CA ARG A 27 3.36 18.10 9.64
C ARG A 27 2.16 18.85 9.10
N GLU A 28 2.17 20.16 9.28
CA GLU A 28 1.15 21.11 8.81
C GLU A 28 1.10 21.10 7.28
N VAL A 29 2.26 21.09 6.61
CA VAL A 29 2.36 20.90 5.15
C VAL A 29 1.75 19.57 4.71
N ALA A 30 2.10 18.46 5.38
CA ALA A 30 1.59 17.13 5.03
C ALA A 30 0.06 17.04 5.21
N VAL A 31 -0.49 17.65 6.25
CA VAL A 31 -1.93 17.74 6.46
C VAL A 31 -2.60 18.48 5.31
N LEU A 32 -2.21 19.73 5.07
CA LEU A 32 -2.86 20.58 4.07
C LEU A 32 -2.71 20.04 2.64
N ALA A 33 -1.59 19.40 2.31
CA ALA A 33 -1.34 18.85 0.99
C ALA A 33 -2.12 17.54 0.70
N ASN A 34 -2.55 16.81 1.74
CA ASN A 34 -3.20 15.50 1.59
C ASN A 34 -4.65 15.49 2.08
N SER A 35 -5.17 16.60 2.57
CA SER A 35 -6.55 16.73 3.01
C SER A 35 -7.48 17.16 1.87
N SER A 36 -8.72 16.68 1.88
CA SER A 36 -9.81 17.34 1.16
C SER A 36 -10.36 18.48 2.03
N ALA A 37 -10.33 19.71 1.52
CA ALA A 37 -10.76 20.89 2.26
C ALA A 37 -12.22 21.26 1.98
N ARG A 38 -12.97 21.61 3.03
CA ARG A 38 -14.32 22.14 2.94
C ARG A 38 -14.51 23.24 3.97
N VAL A 39 -15.10 24.36 3.59
CA VAL A 39 -15.40 25.48 4.50
C VAL A 39 -16.90 25.60 4.65
N GLU A 40 -17.37 25.72 5.88
CA GLU A 40 -18.77 26.00 6.18
C GLU A 40 -18.90 27.16 7.16
N GLN A 41 -19.96 27.96 6.99
CA GLN A 41 -20.38 28.90 8.01
C GLN A 41 -21.03 28.09 9.14
N THR A 42 -20.42 28.12 10.31
CA THR A 42 -20.86 27.33 11.47
C THR A 42 -21.54 28.15 12.54
N ASP A 43 -21.31 29.47 12.57
CA ASP A 43 -21.97 30.37 13.51
C ASP A 43 -22.17 31.77 12.90
N TYR A 44 -23.01 32.56 13.55
CA TYR A 44 -23.26 33.96 13.22
C TYR A 44 -23.70 34.72 14.48
N ASP A 45 -22.96 35.77 14.86
CA ASP A 45 -23.44 36.69 15.88
C ASP A 45 -24.27 37.82 15.26
N ASN A 46 -25.32 38.26 15.95
CA ASN A 46 -26.22 39.30 15.45
C ASN A 46 -25.89 40.68 16.05
N TRP A 47 -24.60 40.95 16.32
CA TRP A 47 -24.15 42.16 17.01
C TRP A 47 -23.47 43.14 16.04
N ASN A 48 -23.85 44.43 16.08
CA ASN A 48 -23.23 45.54 15.32
C ASN A 48 -22.97 45.29 13.81
N GLY A 49 -23.91 44.65 13.11
CA GLY A 49 -23.78 44.33 11.68
C GLY A 49 -23.46 42.85 11.40
N GLY A 50 -23.15 42.11 12.47
CA GLY A 50 -23.03 40.65 12.50
C GLY A 50 -21.67 40.14 12.07
N ILE A 51 -21.14 39.17 12.84
CA ILE A 51 -19.90 38.46 12.52
C ILE A 51 -20.23 37.05 12.05
N TYR A 52 -19.68 36.67 10.91
CA TYR A 52 -19.80 35.33 10.33
C TYR A 52 -18.61 34.46 10.74
N TYR A 53 -18.90 33.33 11.38
CA TYR A 53 -17.88 32.39 11.83
C TYR A 53 -17.86 31.16 10.94
N TYR A 54 -16.67 30.81 10.47
CA TYR A 54 -16.44 29.71 9.55
C TYR A 54 -15.57 28.63 10.18
N THR A 55 -15.87 27.38 9.85
CA THR A 55 -15.03 26.23 10.15
C THR A 55 -14.43 25.67 8.88
N LEU A 56 -13.10 25.47 8.86
CA LEU A 56 -12.40 24.71 7.84
C LEU A 56 -12.31 23.23 8.28
N PHE A 57 -12.92 22.36 7.50
CA PHE A 57 -12.81 20.91 7.63
C PHE A 57 -11.73 20.39 6.69
N LEU A 58 -10.82 19.58 7.24
CA LEU A 58 -9.72 18.94 6.53
C LEU A 58 -9.83 17.42 6.71
N GLU A 59 -10.31 16.73 5.68
CA GLU A 59 -10.48 15.27 5.72
C GLU A 59 -9.22 14.57 5.21
N LEU A 60 -8.57 13.78 6.07
CA LEU A 60 -7.30 13.10 5.79
C LEU A 60 -7.44 11.59 5.58
N PRO A 61 -6.62 10.99 4.72
CA PRO A 61 -6.43 9.54 4.71
C PRO A 61 -6.12 8.97 6.12
N ILE A 62 -6.77 7.87 6.50
CA ILE A 62 -6.70 7.27 7.85
C ILE A 62 -5.25 7.03 8.31
N ASN A 63 -4.39 6.58 7.40
CA ASN A 63 -2.97 6.32 7.69
C ASN A 63 -2.19 7.60 8.07
N LEU A 64 -2.54 8.76 7.51
CA LEU A 64 -1.94 10.04 7.88
C LEU A 64 -2.56 10.57 9.18
N TYR A 65 -3.88 10.47 9.33
CA TYR A 65 -4.56 10.87 10.57
C TYR A 65 -4.00 10.14 11.81
N VAL A 66 -3.75 8.82 11.71
CA VAL A 66 -3.15 8.04 12.81
C VAL A 66 -1.75 8.55 13.18
N GLN A 67 -0.95 9.00 12.21
CA GLN A 67 0.41 9.51 12.45
C GLN A 67 0.43 10.85 13.19
N ILE A 68 -0.61 11.68 13.01
CA ILE A 68 -0.69 13.01 13.62
C ILE A 68 -1.60 13.07 14.85
N LYS A 69 -2.28 11.97 15.20
CA LYS A 69 -3.37 11.93 16.19
C LYS A 69 -3.03 12.61 17.51
N GLU A 70 -1.81 12.44 18.00
CA GLU A 70 -1.34 13.04 19.27
C GLU A 70 -1.07 14.55 19.16
N ASN A 71 -0.92 15.09 17.95
CA ASN A 71 -0.63 16.49 17.67
C ASN A 71 -1.77 17.21 16.93
N THR A 72 -2.93 16.58 16.74
CA THR A 72 -4.03 17.12 15.94
C THR A 72 -4.45 18.53 16.39
N GLU A 73 -4.69 18.73 17.69
CA GLU A 73 -5.13 20.03 18.23
C GLU A 73 -4.07 21.14 18.03
N GLU A 74 -2.79 20.79 18.15
CA GLU A 74 -1.68 21.72 17.92
C GLU A 74 -1.62 22.16 16.45
N ILE A 75 -1.77 21.19 15.54
CA ILE A 75 -1.76 21.42 14.09
C ILE A 75 -2.99 22.26 13.67
N GLU A 76 -4.18 21.91 14.15
CA GLU A 76 -5.41 22.67 13.90
C GLU A 76 -5.27 24.13 14.33
N LYS A 77 -4.72 24.36 15.53
CA LYS A 77 -4.49 25.70 16.05
C LYS A 77 -3.53 26.49 15.16
N LYS A 78 -2.38 25.91 14.77
CA LYS A 78 -1.41 26.58 13.88
C LYS A 78 -2.02 26.93 12.53
N ILE A 79 -2.72 25.99 11.91
CA ILE A 79 -3.39 26.23 10.62
C ILE A 79 -4.42 27.37 10.77
N LYS A 80 -5.21 27.38 11.85
CA LYS A 80 -6.21 28.43 12.11
C LYS A 80 -5.57 29.81 12.32
N ASP A 81 -4.51 29.87 13.12
CA ASP A 81 -3.79 31.11 13.41
C ASP A 81 -3.17 31.68 12.13
N GLU A 82 -2.59 30.83 11.26
CA GLU A 82 -2.03 31.25 9.97
C GLU A 82 -3.11 31.62 8.93
N LEU A 83 -4.23 30.90 8.91
CA LEU A 83 -5.38 31.28 8.07
C LEU A 83 -5.89 32.68 8.41
N SER A 84 -5.93 32.99 9.70
CA SER A 84 -6.38 34.28 10.21
C SER A 84 -5.37 35.41 9.93
N SER A 85 -4.07 35.09 9.80
CA SER A 85 -3.03 36.04 9.42
C SER A 85 -3.13 36.43 7.93
N VAL A 86 -3.42 35.45 7.06
CA VAL A 86 -3.48 35.62 5.60
C VAL A 86 -4.85 36.11 5.12
N ILE A 87 -5.93 35.68 5.77
CA ILE A 87 -7.31 35.97 5.36
C ILE A 87 -7.93 36.89 6.40
N ASN A 88 -7.98 38.18 6.09
CA ASN A 88 -8.63 39.17 6.93
C ASN A 88 -9.80 39.81 6.16
N SER A 89 -11.02 39.55 6.63
CA SER A 89 -12.23 40.24 6.20
C SER A 89 -12.97 40.72 7.43
N GLY A 90 -13.27 42.02 7.48
CA GLY A 90 -13.71 42.68 8.72
C GLY A 90 -14.95 42.09 9.40
N ASP A 91 -15.80 41.36 8.68
CA ASP A 91 -17.04 40.76 9.19
C ASP A 91 -17.03 39.22 9.19
N SER A 92 -15.95 38.57 8.76
CA SER A 92 -15.90 37.11 8.57
C SER A 92 -14.57 36.52 9.03
N PHE A 93 -14.62 35.46 9.85
CA PHE A 93 -13.41 34.87 10.46
C PHE A 93 -13.46 33.34 10.51
N PHE A 94 -12.29 32.71 10.45
CA PHE A 94 -12.15 31.28 10.75
C PHE A 94 -12.13 31.08 12.26
N GLU A 95 -13.21 30.54 12.80
CA GLU A 95 -13.31 30.21 14.23
C GLU A 95 -12.54 28.92 14.54
N ARG A 96 -12.64 27.93 13.65
CA ARG A 96 -12.13 26.58 13.88
C ARG A 96 -11.52 25.99 12.62
N VAL A 97 -10.49 25.18 12.82
CA VAL A 97 -9.99 24.19 11.86
C VAL A 97 -10.21 22.82 12.49
N THR A 98 -10.79 21.88 11.76
CA THR A 98 -11.03 20.52 12.24
C THR A 98 -10.42 19.52 11.26
N ILE A 99 -9.57 18.65 11.77
CA ILE A 99 -8.95 17.57 11.03
C ILE A 99 -9.64 16.26 11.42
N SER A 100 -10.18 15.57 10.43
CA SER A 100 -10.86 14.28 10.62
C SER A 100 -10.33 13.24 9.64
N PRO A 101 -10.40 11.94 9.96
CA PRO A 101 -10.13 10.91 8.98
C PRO A 101 -11.27 10.86 7.95
N ILE A 102 -10.92 10.61 6.69
CA ILE A 102 -11.88 10.18 5.67
C ILE A 102 -12.51 8.87 6.16
N LEU A 103 -13.83 8.85 6.24
CA LEU A 103 -14.57 7.68 6.66
C LEU A 103 -14.42 6.57 5.61
N SER A 104 -14.11 5.36 6.09
CA SER A 104 -14.05 4.19 5.21
C SER A 104 -15.46 3.71 4.86
N ASP A 105 -15.70 3.49 3.58
CA ASP A 105 -16.92 2.87 3.03
C ASP A 105 -16.76 1.35 2.83
N ASP A 106 -15.72 0.75 3.43
CA ASP A 106 -15.40 -0.67 3.29
C ASP A 106 -16.50 -1.56 3.89
N LYS A 107 -17.35 -2.11 3.04
CA LYS A 107 -18.49 -2.96 3.43
C LYS A 107 -18.07 -4.22 4.19
N ASP A 108 -16.83 -4.67 4.00
CA ASP A 108 -16.29 -5.89 4.61
C ASP A 108 -15.41 -5.62 5.84
N TRP A 109 -15.40 -4.39 6.37
CA TRP A 109 -14.47 -3.98 7.44
C TRP A 109 -14.49 -4.90 8.66
N ARG A 110 -15.65 -5.44 9.04
CA ARG A 110 -15.78 -6.39 10.16
C ARG A 110 -15.05 -7.70 9.88
N SER A 111 -15.18 -8.23 8.67
CA SER A 111 -14.50 -9.46 8.24
C SER A 111 -12.99 -9.24 8.19
N LYS A 112 -12.54 -8.13 7.61
CA LYS A 112 -11.12 -7.74 7.53
C LYS A 112 -10.50 -7.50 8.91
N ALA A 113 -11.23 -6.85 9.83
CA ALA A 113 -10.79 -6.64 11.21
C ALA A 113 -10.64 -7.98 11.96
N ASN A 114 -11.62 -8.88 11.84
CA ASN A 114 -11.52 -10.23 12.42
C ASN A 114 -10.35 -11.03 11.82
N THR A 115 -10.13 -10.91 10.51
CA THR A 115 -8.98 -11.52 9.80
C THR A 115 -7.65 -10.97 10.33
N TRP A 116 -7.56 -9.67 10.58
CA TRP A 116 -6.39 -9.04 11.19
C TRP A 116 -6.16 -9.52 12.63
N LEU A 117 -7.22 -9.57 13.47
CA LEU A 117 -7.16 -10.07 14.84
C LEU A 117 -6.72 -11.55 14.92
N ASN A 118 -7.11 -12.33 13.92
CA ASN A 118 -6.72 -13.74 13.80
C ASN A 118 -5.30 -13.93 13.22
N GLY A 119 -4.51 -12.85 13.07
CA GLY A 119 -3.11 -12.90 12.65
C GLY A 119 -2.90 -13.10 11.14
N SER A 120 -3.95 -13.08 10.33
CA SER A 120 -3.87 -13.37 8.89
C SER A 120 -3.26 -12.23 8.05
N ASN A 121 -2.88 -11.11 8.67
CA ASN A 121 -2.29 -9.92 8.02
C ASN A 121 -0.80 -9.72 8.30
N ILE A 122 -0.15 -10.57 9.10
CA ILE A 122 1.31 -10.63 9.15
C ILE A 122 1.72 -11.61 8.06
N SER A 123 2.08 -11.09 6.89
CA SER A 123 2.58 -11.93 5.79
C SER A 123 4.06 -11.67 5.56
N ASN A 124 4.82 -12.74 5.30
CA ASN A 124 6.18 -12.64 4.80
C ASN A 124 6.20 -12.31 3.29
N GLN A 125 5.14 -11.69 2.74
CA GLN A 125 5.07 -11.41 1.31
C GLN A 125 5.80 -10.13 0.94
N GLY A 126 6.56 -10.20 -0.16
CA GLY A 126 7.22 -9.06 -0.76
C GLY A 126 6.22 -8.07 -1.36
N ARG A 127 6.06 -6.89 -0.75
CA ARG A 127 5.06 -5.89 -1.17
C ARG A 127 5.58 -4.88 -2.20
N VAL A 128 6.87 -4.57 -2.18
CA VAL A 128 7.44 -3.47 -2.98
C VAL A 128 8.77 -3.88 -3.62
N ARG A 129 8.78 -4.02 -4.95
CA ARG A 129 9.96 -3.78 -5.81
C ARG A 129 9.67 -2.58 -6.72
N SER A 130 10.73 -1.89 -7.14
CA SER A 130 10.73 -0.67 -7.95
C SER A 130 10.31 -0.85 -9.42
N SER A 131 9.97 -2.06 -9.88
CA SER A 131 9.58 -2.32 -11.28
C SER A 131 8.25 -3.07 -11.47
N ASN A 132 7.73 -3.78 -10.46
CA ASN A 132 6.48 -4.53 -10.58
C ASN A 132 5.79 -4.68 -9.21
N ILE A 133 4.73 -3.90 -8.97
CA ILE A 133 4.01 -3.84 -7.70
C ILE A 133 2.98 -4.99 -7.65
N ALA A 134 2.95 -5.73 -6.53
CA ALA A 134 1.92 -6.74 -6.27
C ALA A 134 0.59 -6.05 -5.95
N SER A 135 -0.22 -5.81 -6.99
CA SER A 135 -1.46 -5.02 -6.93
C SER A 135 -2.73 -5.87 -6.81
N ARG A 136 -2.64 -7.19 -7.03
CA ARG A 136 -3.80 -8.09 -7.00
C ARG A 136 -3.89 -8.81 -5.66
N ASN A 137 -5.11 -9.12 -5.22
CA ASN A 137 -5.36 -9.85 -3.98
C ASN A 137 -6.20 -11.13 -4.23
N CYS A 138 -5.87 -12.21 -3.55
CA CYS A 138 -6.68 -13.44 -3.48
C CYS A 138 -6.46 -14.10 -2.10
N ASP A 139 -7.54 -14.47 -1.40
CA ASP A 139 -7.51 -15.09 -0.06
C ASP A 139 -6.65 -14.30 0.97
N GLY A 140 -6.61 -12.97 0.87
CA GLY A 140 -5.80 -12.12 1.75
C GLY A 140 -4.31 -12.04 1.37
N LEU A 141 -3.89 -12.74 0.31
CA LEU A 141 -2.51 -12.75 -0.21
C LEU A 141 -2.39 -11.86 -1.45
N LEU A 142 -1.20 -11.31 -1.68
CA LEU A 142 -0.87 -10.46 -2.83
C LEU A 142 -0.25 -11.26 -3.97
N PHE A 143 -0.48 -10.79 -5.21
CA PHE A 143 0.02 -11.37 -6.47
C PHE A 143 0.33 -10.26 -7.48
N ARG A 144 1.25 -10.54 -8.42
CA ARG A 144 1.65 -9.60 -9.49
C ARG A 144 0.84 -9.81 -10.78
N SER A 145 0.31 -11.02 -11.03
CA SER A 145 -0.42 -11.35 -12.26
C SER A 145 -1.65 -12.25 -12.07
N GLN A 146 -2.52 -12.35 -13.09
CA GLN A 146 -3.64 -13.33 -13.08
C GLN A 146 -3.14 -14.76 -13.18
N ALA A 147 -2.04 -14.96 -13.92
CA ALA A 147 -1.39 -16.26 -14.09
C ALA A 147 -0.96 -16.81 -12.73
N GLU A 148 -0.32 -16.00 -11.89
CA GLU A 148 0.02 -16.38 -10.52
C GLU A 148 -1.22 -16.74 -9.68
N ILE A 149 -2.31 -15.98 -9.76
CA ILE A 149 -3.55 -16.32 -9.03
C ILE A 149 -4.11 -17.68 -9.47
N LYS A 150 -4.08 -17.98 -10.77
CA LYS A 150 -4.55 -19.28 -11.30
C LYS A 150 -3.63 -20.42 -10.84
N PHE A 151 -2.31 -20.20 -10.88
CA PHE A 151 -1.32 -21.17 -10.39
C PHE A 151 -1.45 -21.41 -8.89
N TYR A 152 -1.67 -20.36 -8.09
CA TYR A 152 -2.00 -20.42 -6.67
C TYR A 152 -3.21 -21.33 -6.39
N LYS A 153 -4.32 -21.11 -7.10
CA LYS A 153 -5.52 -21.95 -6.97
C LYS A 153 -5.25 -23.41 -7.36
N ALA A 154 -4.45 -23.64 -8.40
CA ALA A 154 -4.04 -24.97 -8.81
C ALA A 154 -3.22 -25.69 -7.73
N LEU A 155 -2.23 -25.03 -7.12
CA LEU A 155 -1.45 -25.59 -6.02
C LEU A 155 -2.33 -25.92 -4.81
N LYS A 156 -3.30 -25.06 -4.47
CA LYS A 156 -4.31 -25.37 -3.43
C LYS A 156 -5.09 -26.65 -3.75
N LYS A 157 -5.54 -26.79 -4.99
CA LYS A 157 -6.29 -27.98 -5.44
C LYS A 157 -5.45 -29.26 -5.36
N LEU A 158 -4.13 -29.17 -5.54
CA LEU A 158 -3.22 -30.31 -5.43
C LEU A 158 -2.82 -30.64 -3.98
N GLY A 159 -3.18 -29.82 -3.00
CA GLY A 159 -2.90 -30.08 -1.58
C GLY A 159 -1.42 -30.07 -1.21
N VAL A 160 -0.58 -29.36 -1.98
CA VAL A 160 0.86 -29.20 -1.65
C VAL A 160 1.09 -28.01 -0.72
N SER A 161 2.17 -28.04 0.05
CA SER A 161 2.58 -26.89 0.87
C SER A 161 3.36 -25.90 0.03
N PHE A 162 2.99 -24.62 0.09
CA PHE A 162 3.66 -23.57 -0.68
C PHE A 162 3.48 -22.18 -0.05
N ALA A 163 4.31 -21.23 -0.47
CA ALA A 163 4.23 -19.82 -0.11
C ALA A 163 4.30 -18.95 -1.38
N PRO A 164 3.31 -18.09 -1.65
CA PRO A 164 3.38 -17.10 -2.73
C PRO A 164 4.11 -15.82 -2.29
N LEU A 165 4.96 -15.28 -3.15
CA LEU A 165 5.76 -14.06 -2.92
C LEU A 165 6.59 -14.02 -1.61
N PRO A 166 7.15 -15.13 -1.09
CA PRO A 166 7.90 -15.08 0.16
C PRO A 166 9.17 -14.23 0.05
N VAL A 167 9.45 -13.43 1.08
CA VAL A 167 10.72 -12.71 1.21
C VAL A 167 11.75 -13.65 1.86
N PHE A 168 12.89 -13.82 1.20
CA PHE A 168 14.07 -14.44 1.79
C PHE A 168 15.17 -13.40 2.00
N ILE A 169 15.86 -13.50 3.14
CA ILE A 169 16.99 -12.64 3.50
C ILE A 169 18.20 -13.52 3.79
N LYS A 170 19.34 -13.21 3.18
CA LYS A 170 20.65 -13.72 3.57
C LYS A 170 21.45 -12.57 4.17
N GLY A 171 21.63 -12.62 5.48
CA GLY A 171 22.57 -11.77 6.19
C GLY A 171 24.01 -12.26 6.04
N GLY A 172 24.95 -11.59 6.69
CA GLY A 172 26.38 -11.89 6.62
C GLY A 172 27.19 -10.69 6.11
N THR A 173 28.36 -10.95 5.51
CA THR A 173 29.23 -9.91 4.95
C THR A 173 28.55 -9.11 3.83
N THR A 174 27.63 -9.74 3.09
CA THR A 174 26.80 -9.10 2.07
C THR A 174 25.33 -9.37 2.34
N TYR A 175 24.53 -8.31 2.40
CA TYR A 175 23.07 -8.42 2.48
C TYR A 175 22.50 -8.82 1.12
N GLN A 176 21.70 -9.88 1.08
CA GLN A 176 20.92 -10.27 -0.09
C GLN A 176 19.46 -10.47 0.29
N ARG A 177 18.57 -10.03 -0.61
CA ARG A 177 17.13 -10.13 -0.44
C ARG A 177 16.51 -10.57 -1.76
N ILE A 178 15.73 -11.65 -1.73
CA ILE A 178 15.02 -12.14 -2.91
C ILE A 178 13.53 -12.40 -2.61
N GLU A 179 12.73 -12.37 -3.67
CA GLU A 179 11.27 -12.53 -3.61
C GLU A 179 10.80 -13.36 -4.81
N PRO A 180 10.95 -14.69 -4.77
CA PRO A 180 10.41 -15.54 -5.80
C PRO A 180 8.89 -15.48 -5.87
N ASP A 181 8.30 -15.83 -7.02
CA ASP A 181 6.84 -15.84 -7.16
C ASP A 181 6.19 -16.92 -6.29
N PHE A 182 6.77 -18.12 -6.28
CA PHE A 182 6.34 -19.21 -5.40
C PHE A 182 7.52 -20.00 -4.84
N VAL A 183 7.36 -20.47 -3.61
CA VAL A 183 8.15 -21.58 -3.05
C VAL A 183 7.22 -22.72 -2.71
N ILE A 184 7.54 -23.92 -3.18
CA ILE A 184 6.79 -25.16 -2.96
C ILE A 184 7.65 -26.10 -2.14
N ILE A 185 7.06 -26.69 -1.11
CA ILE A 185 7.69 -27.69 -0.25
C ILE A 185 6.87 -28.97 -0.36
N LYS A 186 7.51 -30.05 -0.82
CA LYS A 186 6.90 -31.37 -0.88
C LYS A 186 7.96 -32.44 -0.70
N ASP A 187 7.67 -33.43 0.15
CA ASP A 187 8.53 -34.58 0.36
C ASP A 187 9.99 -34.24 0.77
N GLY A 188 10.18 -33.15 1.52
CA GLY A 188 11.51 -32.69 1.93
C GLY A 188 12.29 -31.94 0.85
N ILE A 189 11.72 -31.77 -0.34
CA ILE A 189 12.28 -31.00 -1.44
C ILE A 189 11.66 -29.59 -1.42
N VAL A 190 12.53 -28.58 -1.56
CA VAL A 190 12.14 -27.17 -1.72
C VAL A 190 12.38 -26.77 -3.17
N ALA A 191 11.35 -26.22 -3.82
CA ALA A 191 11.41 -25.71 -5.17
C ALA A 191 10.90 -24.26 -5.24
N VAL A 192 11.62 -23.40 -5.93
CA VAL A 192 11.20 -22.06 -6.35
C VAL A 192 10.58 -22.16 -7.74
N VAL A 193 9.44 -21.51 -7.94
CA VAL A 193 8.82 -21.35 -9.27
C VAL A 193 8.64 -19.87 -9.57
N GLU A 194 9.14 -19.43 -10.73
CA GLU A 194 8.94 -18.09 -11.27
C GLU A 194 7.93 -18.14 -12.42
N VAL A 195 6.99 -17.19 -12.44
CA VAL A 195 5.96 -17.06 -13.48
C VAL A 195 6.36 -15.93 -14.41
N ASP A 196 7.04 -16.26 -15.50
CA ASP A 196 7.56 -15.27 -16.45
C ASP A 196 6.42 -14.70 -17.32
N GLY A 197 6.22 -13.37 -17.27
CA GLY A 197 5.30 -12.66 -18.16
C GLY A 197 5.78 -12.64 -19.62
N ASP A 198 4.86 -12.46 -20.58
CA ASP A 198 5.21 -12.35 -22.01
C ASP A 198 6.05 -11.09 -22.33
N THR A 199 6.13 -10.14 -21.40
CA THR A 199 7.06 -9.01 -21.46
C THR A 199 8.41 -9.42 -20.91
N VAL A 200 9.35 -9.60 -21.84
CA VAL A 200 10.78 -9.83 -21.63
C VAL A 200 11.30 -9.01 -20.43
N HIS A 201 11.56 -9.68 -19.31
CA HIS A 201 12.35 -9.09 -18.24
C HIS A 201 13.75 -8.83 -18.80
N GLN A 202 14.14 -7.57 -18.96
CA GLN A 202 15.52 -7.17 -19.21
C GLN A 202 16.34 -7.25 -17.90
N GLU A 203 16.27 -8.37 -17.18
CA GLU A 203 17.33 -8.66 -16.21
C GLU A 203 18.54 -9.17 -17.02
N THR A 204 19.72 -8.62 -16.75
CA THR A 204 20.94 -9.17 -17.35
C THR A 204 21.11 -10.62 -16.87
N PRO A 205 21.74 -11.51 -17.66
CA PRO A 205 22.04 -12.87 -17.22
C PRO A 205 22.78 -12.93 -15.88
N ALA A 206 23.61 -11.92 -15.57
CA ALA A 206 24.32 -11.80 -14.31
C ALA A 206 23.40 -11.46 -13.11
N GLU A 207 22.41 -10.59 -13.28
CA GLU A 207 21.42 -10.26 -12.24
C GLU A 207 20.49 -11.44 -11.97
N ALA A 208 20.03 -12.13 -13.02
CA ALA A 208 19.24 -13.35 -12.91
C ALA A 208 20.02 -14.49 -12.22
N HIS A 209 21.30 -14.63 -12.56
CA HIS A 209 22.19 -15.59 -11.89
C HIS A 209 22.35 -15.22 -10.41
N THR A 210 22.75 -13.99 -10.09
CA THR A 210 22.95 -13.53 -8.70
C THR A 210 21.70 -13.69 -7.83
N ARG A 211 20.50 -13.44 -8.38
CA ARG A 211 19.21 -13.61 -7.68
C ARG A 211 18.92 -15.08 -7.36
N THR A 212 19.24 -15.98 -8.26
CA THR A 212 18.96 -17.42 -8.09
C THR A 212 20.04 -18.13 -7.27
N THR A 213 21.30 -17.68 -7.35
CA THR A 213 22.45 -18.23 -6.60
C THR A 213 22.19 -18.32 -5.09
N MET A 214 21.50 -17.34 -4.51
CA MET A 214 21.26 -17.26 -3.06
C MET A 214 20.62 -18.52 -2.48
N LEU A 215 19.57 -19.05 -3.11
CA LEU A 215 18.89 -20.27 -2.66
C LEU A 215 19.39 -21.52 -3.37
N LEU A 216 19.88 -21.39 -4.60
CA LEU A 216 20.39 -22.53 -5.37
C LEU A 216 21.55 -23.21 -4.62
N HIS A 217 22.45 -22.44 -4.00
CA HIS A 217 23.56 -22.97 -3.20
C HIS A 217 23.12 -23.66 -1.90
N GLU A 218 21.89 -23.40 -1.44
CA GLU A 218 21.29 -24.06 -0.27
C GLU A 218 20.53 -25.35 -0.66
N GLY A 219 20.63 -25.77 -1.92
CA GLY A 219 20.00 -27.00 -2.43
C GLY A 219 18.55 -26.85 -2.86
N VAL A 220 18.07 -25.61 -3.05
CA VAL A 220 16.72 -25.30 -3.56
C VAL A 220 16.69 -25.47 -5.08
N HIS A 221 15.65 -26.15 -5.58
CA HIS A 221 15.43 -26.34 -7.02
C HIS A 221 14.70 -25.14 -7.64
N PHE A 222 15.01 -24.80 -8.88
CA PHE A 222 14.40 -23.66 -9.58
C PHE A 222 13.70 -24.12 -10.84
N GLU A 223 12.46 -23.67 -11.00
CA GLU A 223 11.64 -23.90 -12.19
C GLU A 223 11.06 -22.58 -12.68
N ARG A 224 10.84 -22.48 -13.99
CA ARG A 224 10.18 -21.35 -14.63
C ARG A 224 8.98 -21.84 -15.42
N ILE A 225 7.89 -21.11 -15.35
CA ILE A 225 6.70 -21.34 -16.17
C ILE A 225 6.31 -20.04 -16.85
N LYS A 226 5.83 -20.11 -18.08
CA LYS A 226 5.33 -18.92 -18.78
C LYS A 226 3.94 -18.55 -18.24
N ALA A 227 3.64 -17.26 -18.19
CA ALA A 227 2.30 -16.78 -17.83
C ALA A 227 1.22 -17.35 -18.76
N SER A 228 1.55 -17.58 -20.03
CA SER A 228 0.67 -18.25 -21.02
C SER A 228 0.38 -19.72 -20.68
N GLU A 229 1.22 -20.41 -19.91
CA GLU A 229 0.92 -21.75 -19.38
C GLU A 229 -0.10 -21.71 -18.22
N CYS A 230 -0.48 -20.52 -17.76
CA CYS A 230 -1.44 -20.28 -16.68
C CYS A 230 -2.56 -19.31 -17.14
N ASP A 231 -2.83 -19.24 -18.44
CA ASP A 231 -3.87 -18.39 -19.03
C ASP A 231 -5.30 -18.85 -18.71
N THR A 232 -5.50 -20.12 -18.33
CA THR A 232 -6.77 -20.72 -17.89
C THR A 232 -6.55 -21.53 -16.60
N GLU A 233 -7.64 -21.85 -15.88
CA GLU A 233 -7.54 -22.66 -14.65
C GLU A 233 -7.08 -24.11 -14.94
N GLU A 234 -7.46 -24.66 -16.09
CA GLU A 234 -7.05 -26.00 -16.51
C GLU A 234 -5.56 -26.04 -16.88
N ASN A 235 -5.08 -25.05 -17.64
CA ASN A 235 -3.65 -24.93 -17.98
C ASN A 235 -2.80 -24.73 -16.74
N ALA A 236 -3.22 -23.85 -15.81
CA ALA A 236 -2.52 -23.66 -14.54
C ALA A 236 -2.48 -24.95 -13.71
N LEU A 237 -3.55 -25.76 -13.70
CA LEU A 237 -3.56 -27.07 -13.04
C LEU A 237 -2.59 -28.06 -13.69
N SER A 238 -2.50 -28.07 -15.02
CA SER A 238 -1.53 -28.88 -15.76
C SER A 238 -0.09 -28.47 -15.43
N ALA A 239 0.21 -27.16 -15.43
CA ALA A 239 1.51 -26.62 -15.04
C ALA A 239 1.87 -27.00 -13.60
N ALA A 240 0.95 -26.85 -12.65
CA ALA A 240 1.18 -27.22 -11.26
C ALA A 240 1.47 -28.72 -11.08
N LYS A 241 0.72 -29.60 -11.78
CA LYS A 241 0.99 -31.05 -11.80
C LYS A 241 2.38 -31.37 -12.34
N ARG A 242 2.82 -30.67 -13.40
CA ARG A 242 4.16 -30.82 -13.97
C ARG A 242 5.24 -30.49 -12.94
N ILE A 243 5.12 -29.36 -12.25
CA ILE A 243 6.07 -28.96 -11.19
C ILE A 243 6.10 -29.99 -10.05
N VAL A 244 4.94 -30.46 -9.59
CA VAL A 244 4.86 -31.49 -8.54
C VAL A 244 5.52 -32.79 -8.98
N SER A 245 5.34 -33.21 -10.24
CA SER A 245 6.00 -34.40 -10.79
C SER A 245 7.52 -34.25 -10.88
N ILE A 246 8.03 -33.04 -11.18
CA ILE A 246 9.47 -32.76 -11.16
C ILE A 246 10.03 -32.95 -9.75
N ILE A 247 9.34 -32.42 -8.73
CA ILE A 247 9.73 -32.58 -7.32
C ILE A 247 9.79 -34.06 -6.93
N GLU A 248 8.79 -34.85 -7.33
CA GLU A 248 8.76 -36.30 -7.07
C GLU A 248 9.92 -37.04 -7.74
N LYS A 249 10.29 -36.66 -8.98
CA LYS A 249 11.44 -37.24 -9.67
C LYS A 249 12.75 -36.90 -8.96
N ILE A 250 12.92 -35.67 -8.50
CA ILE A 250 14.12 -35.24 -7.76
C ILE A 250 14.27 -36.06 -6.48
N LYS A 251 13.18 -36.29 -5.74
CA LYS A 251 13.17 -37.13 -4.54
C LYS A 251 13.70 -38.53 -4.84
N ASN A 252 13.29 -39.14 -5.95
CA ASN A 252 13.69 -40.50 -6.31
C ASN A 252 15.16 -40.64 -6.75
N VAL A 253 15.84 -39.52 -6.99
CA VAL A 253 17.27 -39.49 -7.39
C VAL A 253 18.18 -39.19 -6.19
N ARG A 254 17.63 -38.71 -5.06
CA ARG A 254 18.34 -38.46 -3.80
C ARG A 254 18.27 -39.67 -2.88
#